data_AF-A0A935I131-F1
#
_entry.id   AF-A0A935I131-F1
#
_cell.length_a   1.000
_cell.length_b   1.000
_cell.length_c   1.000
_cell.angle_alpha   90.00
_cell.angle_beta   90.00
_cell.angle_gamma   90.00
#
_symmetry.space_group_name_H-M   'P 1'
#
loop_
_entity.id
_entity.type
_entity.pdbx_description
1 polymer ?
#
loop_
_entity_poly.entity_id
_entity_poly.type
_entity_poly.pdbx_seq_one_letter_code
_entity_poly.pdbx_strand_id
1 'polypeptide(L)'
;MKKLFTGFSVLVIILITSINFPQKVNAQTGYNTVLEFCTGTWCVWCPCGHSNIHDILLNYPNTMVLAYHGANTDPWLSYSAGIRGMFGFSSYPSGVVGRKTGIISYNAWNNEVVLQSLLIQPGVTINISGKNYDVNTRTLSATVTITANTDLTGDFYVNYILTENNLIYPQSGNSTCTGGSNYVHEDVVKSMMNGDLGELVRSGSWRNSGCKNDQLFCTGITADCQSGKLQS
;
A
#
# COMPACT_ATOMS: atom_id res chain seq x y z
N MET A 1 85.25 18.61 -2.96
CA MET A 1 84.24 18.37 -4.01
C MET A 1 82.94 17.94 -3.37
N LYS A 2 81.94 18.82 -3.32
CA LYS A 2 80.63 18.57 -2.70
C LYS A 2 79.79 17.71 -3.65
N LYS A 3 79.41 16.49 -3.25
CA LYS A 3 78.48 15.64 -4.01
C LYS A 3 77.06 15.97 -3.55
N LEU A 4 76.27 16.60 -4.42
CA LEU A 4 74.83 16.78 -4.24
C LEU A 4 74.15 15.42 -4.39
N PHE A 5 73.46 14.96 -3.34
CA PHE A 5 72.47 13.90 -3.43
C PHE A 5 71.11 14.54 -3.71
N THR A 6 70.64 14.45 -4.95
CA THR A 6 69.27 14.78 -5.34
C THR A 6 68.33 13.70 -4.81
N GLY A 7 67.57 14.03 -3.76
CA GLY A 7 66.50 13.20 -3.21
C GLY A 7 65.29 13.20 -4.14
N PHE A 8 64.89 12.03 -4.61
CA PHE A 8 63.63 11.81 -5.32
C PHE A 8 62.52 11.67 -4.27
N SER A 9 61.72 12.72 -4.07
CA SER A 9 60.57 12.69 -3.17
C SER A 9 59.37 12.12 -3.95
N VAL A 10 59.05 10.85 -3.71
CA VAL A 10 57.82 10.22 -4.25
C VAL A 10 56.65 10.67 -3.36
N LEU A 11 55.95 11.70 -3.80
CA LEU A 11 54.72 12.16 -3.18
C LEU A 11 53.58 11.21 -3.60
N VAL A 12 53.30 10.20 -2.78
CA VAL A 12 52.12 9.34 -2.95
C VAL A 12 50.89 10.13 -2.46
N ILE A 13 50.19 10.77 -3.38
CA ILE A 13 48.86 11.34 -3.11
C ILE A 13 47.87 10.17 -3.07
N ILE A 14 47.62 9.65 -1.86
CA ILE A 14 46.48 8.76 -1.62
C ILE A 14 45.22 9.63 -1.67
N LEU A 15 44.63 9.76 -2.86
CA LEU A 15 43.33 10.36 -3.04
C LEU A 15 42.29 9.36 -2.51
N ILE A 16 41.99 9.42 -1.21
CA ILE A 16 40.83 8.74 -0.62
C ILE A 16 39.59 9.46 -1.16
N THR A 17 39.16 9.11 -2.37
CA THR A 17 37.81 9.41 -2.82
C THR A 17 36.89 8.46 -2.10
N SER A 18 36.40 8.90 -0.93
CA SER A 18 35.17 8.37 -0.36
C SER A 18 34.05 8.69 -1.35
N ILE A 19 33.85 7.80 -2.32
CA ILE A 19 32.68 7.78 -3.19
C ILE A 19 31.53 7.38 -2.27
N ASN A 20 30.98 8.36 -1.56
CA ASN A 20 29.64 8.24 -1.04
C ASN A 20 28.74 8.20 -2.26
N PHE A 21 28.42 7.00 -2.74
CA PHE A 21 27.22 6.83 -3.53
C PHE A 21 26.10 7.47 -2.69
N PRO A 22 25.31 8.42 -3.24
CA PRO A 22 24.05 8.74 -2.58
C PRO A 22 23.33 7.40 -2.46
N GLN A 23 23.20 6.90 -1.23
CA GLN A 23 22.23 5.86 -0.99
C GLN A 23 20.93 6.42 -1.56
N LYS A 24 20.20 5.61 -2.32
CA LYS A 24 18.77 5.87 -2.48
C LYS A 24 18.17 5.78 -1.07
N VAL A 25 18.30 6.85 -0.30
CA VAL A 25 17.21 7.27 0.55
C VAL A 25 16.05 7.29 -0.42
N ASN A 26 15.17 6.29 -0.30
CA ASN A 26 13.78 6.52 -0.64
C ASN A 26 13.40 7.71 0.24
N ALA A 27 13.66 8.91 -0.26
CA ALA A 27 13.12 10.12 0.29
C ALA A 27 11.62 9.82 0.25
N GLN A 28 11.07 9.57 1.43
CA GLN A 28 9.65 9.37 1.57
C GLN A 28 9.01 10.60 0.94
N THR A 29 8.41 10.46 -0.25
CA THR A 29 7.91 11.59 -1.04
C THR A 29 6.63 12.19 -0.44
N GLY A 30 6.26 11.76 0.75
CA GLY A 30 5.14 12.24 1.52
C GLY A 30 4.61 11.17 2.49
N TYR A 31 3.50 11.47 3.13
CA TYR A 31 2.75 10.53 3.93
C TYR A 31 2.16 9.39 3.07
N ASN A 32 2.03 8.21 3.67
CA ASN A 32 1.44 7.06 3.01
C ASN A 32 -0.02 7.36 2.65
N THR A 33 -0.36 7.23 1.38
CA THR A 33 -1.72 7.43 0.87
C THR A 33 -2.32 6.08 0.48
N VAL A 34 -3.63 5.91 0.64
CA VAL A 34 -4.34 4.71 0.17
C VAL A 34 -5.10 5.04 -1.11
N LEU A 35 -4.95 4.24 -2.16
CA LEU A 35 -5.75 4.28 -3.37
C LEU A 35 -6.55 2.98 -3.48
N GLU A 36 -7.86 3.10 -3.36
CA GLU A 36 -8.81 1.99 -3.43
C GLU A 36 -9.62 2.11 -4.71
N PHE A 37 -9.57 1.12 -5.60
CA PHE A 37 -10.20 1.26 -6.91
C PHE A 37 -10.89 -0.01 -7.36
N CYS A 38 -11.95 0.14 -8.15
CA CYS A 38 -12.57 -0.97 -8.82
C CYS A 38 -11.94 -1.19 -10.21
N THR A 39 -11.74 -2.46 -10.56
CA THR A 39 -11.18 -2.88 -11.84
C THR A 39 -11.83 -4.18 -12.31
N GLY A 40 -11.62 -4.55 -13.57
CA GLY A 40 -12.21 -5.73 -14.17
C GLY A 40 -11.39 -6.27 -15.34
N THR A 41 -11.20 -7.58 -15.40
CA THR A 41 -10.51 -8.24 -16.52
C THR A 41 -11.20 -8.01 -17.87
N TRP A 42 -12.51 -7.77 -17.85
CA TRP A 42 -13.33 -7.46 -19.05
C TRP A 42 -13.28 -5.98 -19.46
N CYS A 43 -12.77 -5.09 -18.60
CA CYS A 43 -12.85 -3.64 -18.77
C CYS A 43 -11.71 -3.12 -19.66
N VAL A 44 -12.06 -2.62 -20.85
CA VAL A 44 -11.08 -2.17 -21.86
C VAL A 44 -10.29 -0.91 -21.46
N TRP A 45 -10.75 -0.15 -20.46
CA TRP A 45 -10.09 1.05 -19.94
C TRP A 45 -9.23 0.81 -18.71
N CYS A 46 -9.43 -0.33 -18.04
CA CYS A 46 -8.75 -0.68 -16.80
C CYS A 46 -7.22 -0.79 -16.95
N PRO A 47 -6.66 -1.23 -18.11
CA PRO A 47 -5.21 -1.17 -18.30
C PRO A 47 -4.61 0.24 -18.16
N CYS A 48 -5.31 1.31 -18.58
CA CYS A 48 -4.82 2.66 -18.36
C CYS A 48 -4.84 3.07 -16.89
N GLY A 49 -5.84 2.61 -16.12
CA GLY A 49 -5.85 2.80 -14.67
C GLY A 49 -4.66 2.11 -14.00
N HIS A 50 -4.33 0.88 -14.41
CA HIS A 50 -3.16 0.16 -13.92
C HIS A 50 -1.85 0.87 -14.30
N SER A 51 -1.73 1.41 -15.52
CA SER A 51 -0.58 2.24 -15.92
C SER A 51 -0.43 3.48 -15.05
N ASN A 52 -1.53 4.19 -14.75
CA ASN A 52 -1.48 5.35 -13.85
C ASN A 52 -1.00 4.95 -12.45
N ILE A 53 -1.43 3.79 -11.94
CA ILE A 53 -0.97 3.26 -10.65
C ILE A 53 0.52 2.94 -10.69
N HIS A 54 1.02 2.32 -11.76
CA HIS A 54 2.44 2.07 -11.95
C HIS A 54 3.25 3.37 -11.83
N ASP A 55 2.83 4.42 -12.55
CA ASP A 55 3.49 5.72 -12.53
C ASP A 55 3.41 6.40 -11.15
N ILE A 56 2.28 6.24 -10.45
CA ILE A 56 2.14 6.71 -9.06
C ILE A 56 3.17 6.00 -8.17
N LEU A 57 3.30 4.69 -8.25
CA LEU A 57 4.20 3.91 -7.40
C LEU A 57 5.69 4.17 -7.69
N LEU A 58 6.04 4.58 -8.92
CA LEU A 58 7.40 5.03 -9.24
C LEU A 58 7.79 6.31 -8.47
N ASN A 59 6.83 7.20 -8.19
CA ASN A 59 7.07 8.50 -7.57
C ASN A 59 6.67 8.55 -6.08
N TYR A 60 5.69 7.74 -5.68
CA TYR A 60 5.12 7.63 -4.35
C TYR A 60 5.04 6.15 -3.92
N PRO A 61 6.21 5.49 -3.71
CA PRO A 61 6.29 4.04 -3.55
C PRO A 61 5.64 3.50 -2.27
N ASN A 62 5.33 4.37 -1.31
CA ASN A 62 4.62 4.00 -0.08
C ASN A 62 3.08 4.12 -0.21
N THR A 63 2.57 4.45 -1.41
CA THR A 63 1.13 4.44 -1.66
C THR A 63 0.63 3.01 -1.56
N MET A 64 -0.33 2.77 -0.66
CA MET A 64 -1.02 1.50 -0.57
C MET A 64 -2.10 1.46 -1.64
N VAL A 65 -2.09 0.43 -2.47
CA VAL A 65 -3.06 0.24 -3.56
C VAL A 65 -3.91 -0.97 -3.23
N LEU A 66 -5.23 -0.87 -3.44
CA LEU A 66 -6.18 -1.95 -3.25
C LEU A 66 -7.05 -2.09 -4.50
N ALA A 67 -6.86 -3.18 -5.25
CA ALA A 67 -7.61 -3.48 -6.46
C ALA A 67 -8.83 -4.34 -6.16
N TYR A 68 -10.00 -3.72 -6.24
CA TYR A 68 -11.29 -4.38 -6.07
C TYR A 68 -11.83 -4.88 -7.40
N HIS A 69 -11.60 -6.16 -7.66
CA HIS A 69 -11.98 -6.79 -8.91
C HIS A 69 -13.48 -7.04 -9.09
N GLY A 70 -13.97 -6.89 -10.32
CA GLY A 70 -15.35 -7.11 -10.74
C GLY A 70 -15.79 -6.22 -11.89
N ALA A 71 -17.08 -5.92 -12.08
CA ALA A 71 -18.22 -6.81 -11.90
C ALA A 71 -18.21 -7.96 -12.93
N ASN A 72 -19.37 -8.42 -13.38
CA ASN A 72 -19.53 -9.34 -14.52
C ASN A 72 -18.75 -10.65 -14.38
N THR A 73 -17.93 -10.98 -15.37
CA THR A 73 -17.20 -12.25 -15.52
C THR A 73 -15.80 -12.21 -14.92
N ASP A 74 -15.51 -11.21 -14.08
CA ASP A 74 -14.19 -11.10 -13.46
C ASP A 74 -13.94 -12.30 -12.50
N PRO A 75 -12.80 -13.00 -12.61
CA PRO A 75 -12.52 -14.20 -11.82
C PRO A 75 -12.39 -13.93 -10.30
N TRP A 76 -12.16 -12.69 -9.88
CA TRP A 76 -11.94 -12.31 -8.49
C TRP A 76 -13.09 -11.48 -7.90
N LEU A 77 -14.25 -11.43 -8.58
CA LEU A 77 -15.38 -10.59 -8.18
C LEU A 77 -15.88 -10.86 -6.75
N SER A 78 -15.81 -12.12 -6.30
CA SER A 78 -16.37 -12.55 -5.01
C SER A 78 -15.59 -11.99 -3.83
N TYR A 79 -14.29 -11.76 -3.99
CA TYR A 79 -13.42 -11.28 -2.91
C TYR A 79 -13.67 -9.81 -2.52
N SER A 80 -14.25 -9.02 -3.42
CA SER A 80 -14.45 -7.59 -3.20
C SER A 80 -15.88 -7.12 -3.44
N ALA A 81 -16.85 -8.03 -3.53
CA ALA A 81 -18.25 -7.70 -3.78
C ALA A 81 -18.83 -6.76 -2.70
N GLY A 82 -18.56 -7.06 -1.43
CA GLY A 82 -19.05 -6.27 -0.28
C GLY A 82 -18.48 -4.85 -0.28
N ILE A 83 -17.16 -4.71 -0.25
CA ILE A 83 -16.50 -3.39 -0.29
C ILE A 83 -16.86 -2.57 -1.54
N ARG A 84 -17.01 -3.20 -2.71
CA ARG A 84 -17.45 -2.51 -3.93
C ARG A 84 -18.88 -1.99 -3.82
N GLY A 85 -19.78 -2.79 -3.23
CA GLY A 85 -21.14 -2.39 -2.93
C GLY A 85 -21.20 -1.24 -1.93
N MET A 86 -20.34 -1.26 -0.89
CA MET A 86 -20.26 -0.22 0.13
C MET A 86 -19.79 1.13 -0.42
N PHE A 87 -18.77 1.14 -1.29
CA PHE A 87 -18.37 2.36 -1.99
C PHE A 87 -19.41 2.81 -3.02
N GLY A 88 -20.14 1.87 -3.63
CA GLY A 88 -21.09 2.17 -4.71
C GLY A 88 -20.42 2.39 -6.07
N PHE A 89 -19.32 1.67 -6.35
CA PHE A 89 -18.61 1.79 -7.63
C PHE A 89 -19.49 1.41 -8.82
N SER A 90 -19.76 2.39 -9.70
CA SER A 90 -20.64 2.25 -10.87
C SER A 90 -19.92 2.32 -12.22
N SER A 91 -18.62 2.63 -12.24
CA SER A 91 -17.81 2.74 -13.46
C SER A 91 -16.40 2.18 -13.25
N TYR A 92 -15.79 1.64 -14.30
CA TYR A 92 -14.50 0.94 -14.23
C TYR A 92 -13.53 1.53 -15.29
N PRO A 93 -12.29 1.88 -14.92
CA PRO A 93 -11.77 1.99 -13.56
C PRO A 93 -12.21 3.30 -12.88
N SER A 94 -12.66 3.20 -11.62
CA SER A 94 -12.86 4.35 -10.74
C SER A 94 -12.43 4.00 -9.32
N GLY A 95 -12.13 4.99 -8.50
CA GLY A 95 -11.50 4.75 -7.20
C GLY A 95 -11.64 5.92 -6.24
N VAL A 96 -11.16 5.73 -5.02
CA VAL A 96 -11.17 6.71 -3.95
C VAL A 96 -9.75 6.81 -3.40
N VAL A 97 -9.28 8.03 -3.18
CA VAL A 97 -7.97 8.29 -2.58
C VAL A 97 -8.16 8.73 -1.13
N GLY A 98 -7.53 7.99 -0.21
CA GLY A 98 -7.56 8.21 1.24
C GLY A 98 -8.95 8.21 1.86
N ARG A 99 -9.96 7.63 1.18
CA ARG A 99 -11.39 7.75 1.52
C ARG A 99 -11.87 9.20 1.69
N LYS A 100 -11.22 10.17 1.02
CA LYS A 100 -11.53 11.61 1.12
C LYS A 100 -12.11 12.22 -0.15
N THR A 101 -11.76 11.70 -1.32
CA THR A 101 -12.09 12.30 -2.62
C THR A 101 -13.53 12.06 -3.09
N GLY A 102 -14.25 11.14 -2.45
CA GLY A 102 -15.34 10.44 -3.13
C GLY A 102 -14.83 9.57 -4.30
N ILE A 103 -15.75 8.99 -5.07
CA ILE A 103 -15.38 8.19 -6.24
C ILE A 103 -14.97 9.11 -7.39
N ILE A 104 -13.76 8.90 -7.90
CA ILE A 104 -13.15 9.66 -8.98
C ILE A 104 -12.64 8.73 -10.09
N SER A 105 -12.54 9.28 -11.29
CA SER A 105 -11.98 8.58 -12.46
C SER A 105 -10.47 8.41 -12.33
N TYR A 106 -9.93 7.38 -12.98
CA TYR A 106 -8.51 7.03 -12.96
C TYR A 106 -7.55 8.15 -13.39
N ASN A 107 -8.02 9.09 -14.20
CA ASN A 107 -7.24 10.26 -14.62
C ASN A 107 -6.93 11.24 -13.48
N ALA A 108 -7.69 11.20 -12.38
CA ALA A 108 -7.50 12.12 -11.25
C ALA A 108 -6.63 11.52 -10.12
N TRP A 109 -6.37 10.20 -10.13
CA TRP A 109 -5.70 9.53 -9.02
C TRP A 109 -4.31 10.09 -8.72
N ASN A 110 -3.50 10.36 -9.74
CA ASN A 110 -2.14 10.87 -9.53
C ASN A 110 -2.15 12.20 -8.76
N ASN A 111 -2.95 13.16 -9.22
CA ASN A 111 -3.08 14.46 -8.55
C ASN A 111 -3.54 14.32 -7.10
N GLU A 112 -4.52 13.46 -6.83
CA GLU A 112 -5.03 13.25 -5.48
C GLU A 112 -4.03 12.53 -4.57
N VAL A 113 -3.26 11.57 -5.09
CA VAL A 113 -2.18 10.92 -4.33
C VAL A 113 -1.07 11.93 -4.01
N VAL A 114 -0.68 12.77 -4.97
CA VAL A 114 0.31 13.83 -4.76
C VAL A 114 -0.19 14.80 -3.68
N LEU A 115 -1.42 15.30 -3.79
CA LEU A 115 -1.98 16.24 -2.83
C LEU A 115 -2.06 15.63 -1.43
N GLN A 116 -2.55 14.39 -1.30
CA GLN A 116 -2.71 13.77 0.01
C GLN A 116 -1.38 13.39 0.64
N SER A 117 -0.44 12.85 -0.13
CA SER A 117 0.89 12.51 0.38
C SER A 117 1.65 13.74 0.89
N LEU A 118 1.47 14.92 0.28
CA LEU A 118 2.17 16.12 0.70
C LEU A 118 1.47 16.90 1.82
N LEU A 119 0.12 16.89 1.84
CA LEU A 119 -0.64 17.84 2.66
C LEU A 119 -1.42 17.20 3.81
N ILE A 120 -1.62 15.88 3.80
CA ILE A 120 -2.45 15.20 4.79
C ILE A 120 -1.56 14.41 5.76
N GLN A 121 -1.26 15.04 6.90
CA GLN A 121 -0.53 14.39 7.98
C GLN A 121 -1.37 13.28 8.62
N PRO A 122 -0.82 12.07 8.84
CA PRO A 122 -1.56 10.97 9.45
C PRO A 122 -1.77 11.21 10.93
N GLY A 123 -3.02 11.11 11.38
CA GLY A 123 -3.38 11.24 12.80
C GLY A 123 -2.87 10.08 13.67
N VAL A 124 -2.54 8.94 13.06
CA VAL A 124 -2.02 7.75 13.74
C VAL A 124 -0.80 7.18 13.00
N THR A 125 0.05 6.46 13.72
CA THR A 125 1.11 5.61 13.18
C THR A 125 0.74 4.14 13.42
N ILE A 126 0.92 3.29 12.43
CA ILE A 126 0.67 1.84 12.51
C ILE A 126 2.01 1.11 12.39
N ASN A 127 2.33 0.30 13.40
CA ASN A 127 3.52 -0.55 13.42
C ASN A 127 3.08 -2.02 13.45
N ILE A 128 3.70 -2.84 12.61
CA ILE A 128 3.43 -4.28 12.56
C ILE A 128 4.71 -5.02 12.95
N SER A 129 4.64 -5.83 14.00
CA SER A 129 5.74 -6.63 14.53
C SER A 129 5.33 -8.08 14.74
N GLY A 130 6.29 -8.97 15.04
CA GLY A 130 5.99 -10.38 15.34
C GLY A 130 5.30 -11.14 14.19
N LYS A 131 5.56 -10.75 12.93
CA LYS A 131 4.95 -11.38 11.76
C LYS A 131 5.43 -12.82 11.67
N ASN A 132 4.48 -13.76 11.66
CA ASN A 132 4.75 -15.18 11.46
C ASN A 132 3.70 -15.78 10.54
N TYR A 133 4.15 -16.60 9.60
CA TYR A 133 3.27 -17.33 8.69
C TYR A 133 3.61 -18.82 8.73
N ASP A 134 2.64 -19.64 9.14
CA ASP A 134 2.74 -21.09 9.09
C ASP A 134 2.11 -21.59 7.78
N VAL A 135 2.97 -22.11 6.90
CA VAL A 135 2.59 -22.62 5.58
C VAL A 135 1.68 -23.86 5.63
N ASN A 136 1.78 -24.67 6.70
CA ASN A 136 1.03 -25.92 6.82
C ASN A 136 -0.40 -25.64 7.23
N THR A 137 -0.57 -24.73 8.19
CA THR A 137 -1.90 -24.33 8.70
C THR A 137 -2.48 -23.14 7.94
N ARG A 138 -1.66 -22.50 7.08
CA ARG A 138 -1.98 -21.23 6.43
C ARG A 138 -2.41 -20.18 7.45
N THR A 139 -1.67 -20.10 8.56
CA THR A 139 -1.96 -19.19 9.67
C THR A 139 -1.01 -18.02 9.63
N LEU A 140 -1.54 -16.80 9.53
CA LEU A 140 -0.79 -15.56 9.70
C LEU A 140 -1.05 -15.00 11.09
N SER A 141 0.01 -14.66 11.81
CA SER A 141 -0.07 -13.92 13.07
C SER A 141 0.82 -12.69 13.03
N ALA A 142 0.34 -11.58 13.58
CA ALA A 142 1.13 -10.37 13.75
C ALA A 142 0.61 -9.53 14.92
N THR A 143 1.49 -8.74 15.52
CA THR A 143 1.10 -7.68 16.46
C THR A 143 1.02 -6.36 15.73
N VAL A 144 -0.14 -5.72 15.81
CA VAL A 144 -0.39 -4.40 15.23
C VAL A 144 -0.50 -3.38 16.36
N THR A 145 0.38 -2.39 16.36
CA THR A 145 0.38 -1.29 17.32
C THR A 145 -0.02 -0.02 16.60
N ILE A 146 -1.14 0.57 17.01
CA ILE A 146 -1.65 1.85 16.49
C ILE A 146 -1.42 2.91 17.56
N THR A 147 -0.71 3.98 17.21
CA THR A 147 -0.37 5.07 18.13
C THR A 147 -0.91 6.38 17.58
N ALA A 148 -1.63 7.15 18.39
CA ALA A 148 -2.06 8.48 18.00
C ALA A 148 -0.88 9.46 17.99
N ASN A 149 -0.75 10.24 16.91
CA ASN A 149 0.30 11.24 16.74
C ASN A 149 -0.14 12.64 17.23
N THR A 150 -1.43 12.80 17.49
CA THR A 150 -2.08 14.02 17.98
C THR A 150 -3.27 13.62 18.86
N ASP A 151 -3.87 14.58 19.55
CA ASP A 151 -5.17 14.37 20.17
C ASP A 151 -6.24 14.20 19.08
N LEU A 152 -6.98 13.10 19.15
CA LEU A 152 -8.06 12.75 18.22
C LEU A 152 -9.36 12.52 19.00
N THR A 153 -10.49 12.72 18.34
CA THR A 153 -11.82 12.41 18.88
C THR A 153 -12.69 11.83 17.79
N GLY A 154 -13.34 10.69 18.07
CA GLY A 154 -14.23 10.02 17.13
C GLY A 154 -14.19 8.51 17.29
N ASP A 155 -14.74 7.81 16.31
CA ASP A 155 -14.63 6.36 16.20
C ASP A 155 -13.55 6.01 15.18
N PHE A 156 -12.59 5.20 15.61
CA PHE A 156 -11.43 4.80 14.81
C PHE A 156 -11.49 3.31 14.56
N TYR A 157 -11.48 2.95 13.28
CA TYR A 157 -11.55 1.57 12.81
C TYR A 157 -10.23 1.17 12.15
N VAL A 158 -9.93 -0.13 12.18
CA VAL A 158 -8.80 -0.72 11.44
C VAL A 158 -9.34 -1.75 10.44
N ASN A 159 -8.78 -1.77 9.23
CA ASN A 159 -9.04 -2.81 8.24
C ASN A 159 -7.77 -3.63 8.07
N TYR A 160 -7.90 -4.95 8.23
CA TYR A 160 -6.87 -5.90 7.85
C TYR A 160 -7.24 -6.48 6.49
N ILE A 161 -6.32 -6.39 5.53
CA ILE A 161 -6.63 -6.67 4.13
C ILE A 161 -5.55 -7.58 3.58
N LEU A 162 -5.98 -8.67 2.95
CA LEU A 162 -5.12 -9.57 2.21
C LEU A 162 -5.15 -9.18 0.74
N THR A 163 -3.97 -8.90 0.18
CA THR A 163 -3.78 -8.68 -1.26
C THR A 163 -2.91 -9.78 -1.86
N GLU A 164 -3.04 -9.98 -3.16
CA GLU A 164 -2.23 -10.90 -3.95
C GLU A 164 -1.70 -10.20 -5.19
N ASN A 165 -0.41 -10.43 -5.45
CA ASN A 165 0.36 -9.81 -6.54
C ASN A 165 0.76 -10.87 -7.56
N ASN A 166 1.19 -10.43 -8.74
CA ASN A 166 1.66 -11.29 -9.83
C ASN A 166 0.62 -12.33 -10.32
N LEU A 167 -0.67 -12.00 -10.29
CA LEU A 167 -1.72 -12.86 -10.81
C LEU A 167 -1.80 -12.75 -12.34
N ILE A 168 -1.54 -13.84 -13.06
CA ILE A 168 -1.58 -13.85 -14.53
C ILE A 168 -2.97 -14.25 -15.01
N TYR A 169 -3.65 -13.35 -15.74
CA TYR A 169 -4.97 -13.62 -16.33
C TYR A 169 -5.20 -12.76 -17.58
N PRO A 170 -6.06 -13.16 -18.54
CA PRO A 170 -6.40 -12.32 -19.68
C PRO A 170 -7.11 -11.02 -19.30
N GLN A 171 -6.63 -9.90 -19.84
CA GLN A 171 -7.21 -8.57 -19.67
C GLN A 171 -7.64 -8.00 -21.03
N SER A 172 -8.90 -7.60 -21.14
CA SER A 172 -9.42 -6.82 -22.27
C SER A 172 -8.74 -5.45 -22.34
N GLY A 173 -8.58 -4.93 -23.55
CA GLY A 173 -8.03 -3.60 -23.79
C GLY A 173 -8.59 -2.96 -25.06
N ASN A 174 -8.13 -1.75 -25.35
CA ASN A 174 -8.43 -1.02 -26.58
C ASN A 174 -7.13 -0.46 -27.21
N SER A 175 -7.26 0.40 -28.22
CA SER A 175 -6.10 0.96 -28.95
C SER A 175 -5.18 1.84 -28.11
N THR A 176 -5.66 2.43 -27.01
CA THR A 176 -4.89 3.31 -26.12
C THR A 176 -4.55 2.66 -24.78
N CYS A 177 -5.40 1.74 -24.32
CA CYS A 177 -5.26 1.01 -23.06
C CYS A 177 -5.07 -0.47 -23.39
N THR A 178 -3.83 -0.86 -23.65
CA THR A 178 -3.51 -2.20 -24.15
C THR A 178 -3.68 -3.26 -23.07
N GLY A 179 -4.54 -4.25 -23.34
CA GLY A 179 -4.69 -5.47 -22.55
C GLY A 179 -3.79 -6.59 -23.07
N GLY A 180 -4.04 -7.83 -22.69
CA GLY A 180 -3.25 -8.97 -23.15
C GLY A 180 -3.71 -10.30 -22.57
N SER A 181 -3.29 -11.41 -23.18
CA SER A 181 -3.61 -12.77 -22.72
C SER A 181 -2.85 -13.18 -21.46
N ASN A 182 -1.64 -12.66 -21.27
CA ASN A 182 -0.78 -12.88 -20.11
C ASN A 182 -0.61 -11.57 -19.33
N TYR A 183 -1.72 -10.95 -18.94
CA TYR A 183 -1.69 -9.70 -18.20
C TYR A 183 -1.40 -9.96 -16.72
N VAL A 184 -0.55 -9.16 -16.11
CA VAL A 184 -0.18 -9.27 -14.70
C VAL A 184 -1.07 -8.34 -13.88
N HIS A 185 -1.81 -8.92 -12.93
CA HIS A 185 -2.64 -8.21 -11.97
C HIS A 185 -1.92 -8.11 -10.63
N GLU A 186 -1.85 -6.89 -10.11
CA GLU A 186 -1.23 -6.54 -8.84
C GLU A 186 -2.29 -6.03 -7.85
N ASP A 187 -1.95 -6.10 -6.56
CA ASP A 187 -2.73 -5.55 -5.46
C ASP A 187 -4.18 -6.06 -5.38
N VAL A 188 -4.43 -7.26 -5.92
CA VAL A 188 -5.76 -7.86 -5.99
C VAL A 188 -6.22 -8.19 -4.59
N VAL A 189 -7.29 -7.54 -4.13
CA VAL A 189 -7.85 -7.81 -2.80
C VAL A 189 -8.48 -9.19 -2.78
N LYS A 190 -8.00 -10.03 -1.86
CA LYS A 190 -8.46 -11.41 -1.63
C LYS A 190 -9.36 -11.53 -0.42
N SER A 191 -9.23 -10.63 0.55
CA SER A 191 -10.07 -10.64 1.74
C SER A 191 -10.01 -9.31 2.48
N MET A 192 -11.18 -8.79 2.85
CA MET A 192 -11.37 -7.80 3.91
C MET A 192 -11.48 -8.57 5.23
N MET A 193 -10.34 -8.88 5.84
CA MET A 193 -10.18 -9.95 6.82
C MET A 193 -11.00 -9.78 8.10
N ASN A 194 -11.26 -8.53 8.50
CA ASN A 194 -12.08 -8.18 9.65
C ASN A 194 -13.39 -7.47 9.23
N GLY A 195 -13.88 -7.78 8.01
CA GLY A 195 -15.08 -7.20 7.42
C GLY A 195 -14.80 -5.93 6.62
N ASP A 196 -15.73 -5.57 5.71
CA ASP A 196 -15.57 -4.42 4.81
C ASP A 196 -15.46 -3.07 5.54
N LEU A 197 -16.12 -2.95 6.69
CA LEU A 197 -16.04 -1.79 7.58
C LEU A 197 -14.84 -1.86 8.53
N GLY A 198 -14.26 -3.05 8.68
CA GLY A 198 -13.30 -3.41 9.73
C GLY A 198 -13.88 -3.36 11.13
N GLU A 199 -12.98 -3.18 12.09
CA GLU A 199 -13.29 -3.28 13.50
C GLU A 199 -12.98 -2.00 14.27
N LEU A 200 -13.76 -1.75 15.33
CA LEU A 200 -13.56 -0.60 16.20
C LEU A 200 -12.34 -0.79 17.10
N VAL A 201 -11.33 0.06 16.91
CA VAL A 201 -10.12 0.13 17.73
C VAL A 201 -10.36 1.00 18.96
N ARG A 202 -10.98 2.17 18.76
CA ARG A 202 -11.17 3.20 19.77
C ARG A 202 -12.40 4.04 19.45
N SER A 203 -13.18 4.37 20.48
CA SER A 203 -14.25 5.37 20.41
C SER A 203 -13.96 6.50 21.41
N GLY A 204 -14.40 7.72 21.08
CA GLY A 204 -14.20 8.91 21.90
C GLY A 204 -12.79 9.49 21.79
N SER A 205 -12.28 10.04 22.89
CA SER A 205 -10.97 10.70 22.89
C SER A 205 -9.81 9.70 22.83
N TRP A 206 -8.85 9.98 21.95
CA TRP A 206 -7.57 9.30 21.82
C TRP A 206 -6.45 10.32 21.94
N ARG A 207 -5.78 10.33 23.10
CA ARG A 207 -4.72 11.31 23.37
C ARG A 207 -3.45 11.00 22.60
N ASN A 208 -2.70 12.06 22.28
CA ASN A 208 -1.37 11.96 21.68
C ASN A 208 -0.49 10.97 22.45
N SER A 209 0.24 10.12 21.72
CA SER A 209 1.08 9.03 22.22
C SER A 209 0.31 7.88 22.92
N GLY A 210 -1.01 7.96 23.00
CA GLY A 210 -1.83 6.82 23.38
C GLY A 210 -1.68 5.70 22.34
N CYS A 211 -1.35 4.49 22.78
CA CYS A 211 -1.21 3.33 21.90
C CYS A 211 -2.31 2.29 22.17
N LYS A 212 -2.69 1.57 21.11
CA LYS A 212 -3.52 0.37 21.18
C LYS A 212 -2.78 -0.76 20.49
N ASN A 213 -2.56 -1.84 21.22
CA ASN A 213 -2.07 -3.08 20.66
C ASN A 213 -3.25 -3.97 20.27
N ASP A 214 -3.14 -4.56 19.11
CA ASP A 214 -4.05 -5.55 18.58
C ASP A 214 -3.26 -6.77 18.10
N GLN A 215 -3.81 -7.97 18.35
CA GLN A 215 -3.21 -9.21 17.87
C GLN A 215 -4.02 -9.68 16.68
N LEU A 216 -3.40 -9.60 15.50
CA LEU A 216 -3.94 -10.18 14.30
C LEU A 216 -3.65 -11.68 14.31
N PHE A 217 -4.69 -12.50 14.34
CA PHE A 217 -4.58 -13.94 14.18
C PHE A 217 -5.55 -14.42 13.10
N CYS A 218 -4.99 -14.93 12.01
CA CYS A 218 -5.72 -15.29 10.80
C CYS A 218 -5.46 -16.75 10.46
N THR A 219 -6.47 -17.60 10.57
CA THR A 219 -6.39 -19.02 10.19
C THR A 219 -6.98 -19.27 8.81
N GLY A 220 -6.31 -20.09 8.00
CA GLY A 220 -6.80 -20.53 6.69
C GLY A 220 -6.70 -19.47 5.56
N ILE A 221 -6.19 -18.27 5.84
CA ILE A 221 -5.97 -17.13 4.92
C ILE A 221 -7.23 -16.59 4.19
N THR A 222 -8.34 -17.32 4.14
CA THR A 222 -9.49 -16.95 3.29
C THR A 222 -10.80 -16.61 4.01
N ALA A 223 -10.91 -16.69 5.34
CA ALA A 223 -12.21 -16.41 5.97
C ALA A 223 -12.23 -15.94 7.43
N ASP A 224 -11.29 -16.34 8.29
CA ASP A 224 -11.48 -16.17 9.75
C ASP A 224 -10.26 -15.50 10.41
N CYS A 225 -10.16 -14.19 10.27
CA CYS A 225 -9.27 -13.40 11.11
C CYS A 225 -10.01 -12.91 12.34
N GLN A 226 -9.54 -13.33 13.52
CA GLN A 226 -9.98 -12.75 14.78
C GLN A 226 -8.88 -11.84 15.30
N SER A 227 -9.26 -10.60 15.59
CA SER A 227 -8.47 -9.67 16.37
C SER A 227 -8.67 -9.97 17.85
N GLY A 228 -7.58 -10.37 18.52
CA GLY A 228 -7.58 -10.59 19.95
C GLY A 228 -7.12 -9.33 20.68
N LYS A 229 -7.99 -8.67 21.44
CA LYS A 229 -7.56 -7.62 22.38
C LYS A 229 -6.55 -8.22 23.35
N LEU A 230 -5.30 -7.74 23.33
CA LEU A 230 -4.44 -7.90 24.50
C LEU A 230 -5.13 -7.15 25.64
N GLN A 231 -5.62 -7.90 26.63
CA GLN A 231 -5.95 -7.30 27.91
C GLN A 231 -4.63 -6.79 28.49
N SER A 232 -4.56 -5.48 28.68
CA SER A 232 -3.57 -4.84 29.55
C SER A 232 -3.76 -5.29 30.98
#